data_AF-D5WU28-F1
#
_entry.id   AF-D5WU28-F1
#
_cell.length_a   1.000
_cell.length_b   1.000
_cell.length_c   1.000
_cell.angle_alpha   90.00
_cell.angle_beta   90.00
_cell.angle_gamma   90.00
#
_symmetry.space_group_name_H-M   'P 1'
#
loop_
_entity.id
_entity.type
_entity.pdbx_description
1 polymer ?
#
loop_
_entity_poly.entity_id
_entity_poly.type
_entity_poly.pdbx_seq_one_letter_code
_entity_poly.pdbx_strand_id
1 'polypeptide(L)'
;MKSAYSVIAVTLAGVLAAAGCGSQGPTVSNGPEAVQTEEQSLQSNLKNMLETAGQLKQALAGGQEAQIRSLVGKLDDQWESFEDHLRKKDPVQYANIEKYLNPLAAGVKASSLDVQTLTAFNDGLIQALNECLAAVESQTLGAGGANNPKLQAAAKQYHDYVVQQSESLVEYTSRFVDAVLAGDVNKAKSLYAPARVYYERIEPIAESLGDLDAKIDARENDVPKEEWGGFHEIEKALWVNGSVQDQGPYARQLLSNVTELHKTVQTLTIQPAEVVAGAVELLNEAASSKITGEEERYSHTDLVDLSANVEGAEAAFNAVKPVLQQKDANLAAKIEQRFQDAKHVLDAYRTGDGFRSYAELKTEDTKNISQAINSIAEPLSQLAKILE
;
A
#
# COMPACT_ATOMS: atom_id res chain seq x y z
N MET A 1 12.29 1.53 -2.09
CA MET A 1 12.33 2.99 -1.82
C MET A 1 11.09 3.51 -2.51
N LYS A 2 9.99 3.88 -1.81
CA LYS A 2 8.83 4.47 -2.48
C LYS A 2 9.29 5.87 -2.96
N SER A 3 9.74 5.99 -4.22
CA SER A 3 10.47 7.17 -4.71
C SER A 3 9.69 7.86 -5.82
N ALA A 4 9.04 8.96 -5.45
CA ALA A 4 8.80 10.13 -6.31
C ALA A 4 8.11 9.87 -7.67
N TYR A 5 6.79 10.09 -7.66
CA TYR A 5 5.94 10.32 -8.83
C TYR A 5 6.67 11.05 -9.98
N SER A 6 7.01 10.31 -11.03
CA SER A 6 7.52 10.89 -12.27
C SER A 6 6.37 11.49 -13.09
N VAL A 7 6.09 12.78 -12.88
CA VAL A 7 5.20 13.56 -13.74
C VAL A 7 5.88 13.77 -15.10
N ILE A 8 5.52 12.96 -16.10
CA ILE A 8 5.89 13.23 -17.50
C ILE A 8 5.03 14.39 -18.03
N ALA A 9 5.57 15.60 -17.96
CA ALA A 9 5.02 16.77 -18.62
C ALA A 9 5.21 16.67 -20.14
N VAL A 10 4.16 16.28 -20.87
CA VAL A 10 4.13 16.35 -22.33
C VAL A 10 3.87 17.80 -22.76
N THR A 11 4.92 18.56 -22.98
CA THR A 11 4.82 19.85 -23.67
C THR A 11 4.50 19.64 -25.15
N LEU A 12 3.25 19.92 -25.54
CA LEU A 12 2.83 20.01 -26.94
C LEU A 12 3.42 21.30 -27.57
N ALA A 13 4.56 21.18 -28.25
CA ALA A 13 5.06 22.24 -29.12
C ALA A 13 4.37 22.15 -30.48
N GLY A 14 3.41 23.04 -30.73
CA GLY A 14 2.80 23.21 -32.05
C GLY A 14 3.79 23.83 -33.04
N VAL A 15 4.07 23.11 -34.14
CA VAL A 15 4.83 23.65 -35.27
C VAL A 15 3.89 23.85 -36.45
N LEU A 16 3.66 25.12 -36.81
CA LEU A 16 3.09 25.52 -38.09
C LEU A 16 4.06 25.15 -39.22
N ALA A 17 3.59 24.42 -40.22
CA ALA A 17 4.32 24.20 -41.47
C ALA A 17 3.77 25.11 -42.57
N ALA A 18 4.61 26.03 -43.06
CA ALA A 18 4.45 26.72 -44.33
C ALA A 18 5.22 25.97 -45.43
N ALA A 19 4.65 25.92 -46.63
CA ALA A 19 5.18 25.20 -47.79
C ALA A 19 6.44 25.84 -48.41
N GLY A 20 7.36 25.02 -48.90
CA GLY A 20 8.48 25.46 -49.76
C GLY A 20 9.41 24.33 -50.21
N CYS A 21 9.59 24.18 -51.52
CA CYS A 21 10.26 23.11 -52.25
C CYS A 21 11.79 22.93 -52.01
N GLY A 22 12.29 21.69 -52.21
CA GLY A 22 13.48 21.44 -53.04
C GLY A 22 14.69 20.71 -52.43
N SER A 23 15.03 19.57 -53.06
CA SER A 23 16.34 18.90 -53.18
C SER A 23 16.81 17.90 -52.11
N GLN A 24 17.46 16.84 -52.63
CA GLN A 24 17.78 15.55 -52.02
C GLN A 24 18.83 15.62 -50.88
N GLY A 25 18.53 14.94 -49.77
CA GLY A 25 19.43 14.62 -48.65
C GLY A 25 19.27 13.15 -48.23
N PRO A 26 20.18 12.61 -47.39
CA PRO A 26 20.48 11.19 -47.28
C PRO A 26 19.29 10.40 -46.71
N THR A 27 19.09 9.18 -47.22
CA THR A 27 18.10 8.24 -46.71
C THR A 27 18.43 7.84 -45.27
N VAL A 28 17.78 8.50 -44.31
CA VAL A 28 17.61 7.97 -42.96
C VAL A 28 16.54 6.89 -43.05
N SER A 29 16.97 5.65 -42.93
CA SER A 29 16.10 4.49 -42.71
C SER A 29 15.48 4.59 -41.32
N ASN A 30 14.44 5.42 -41.18
CA ASN A 30 13.49 5.27 -40.08
C ASN A 30 12.57 4.10 -40.44
N GLY A 31 13.02 2.89 -40.12
CA GLY A 31 12.10 1.78 -39.96
C GLY A 31 11.08 2.15 -38.87
N PRO A 32 9.81 1.74 -38.99
CA PRO A 32 8.87 1.99 -37.91
C PRO A 32 9.38 1.22 -36.68
N GLU A 33 9.77 1.93 -35.63
CA GLU A 33 9.84 1.32 -34.31
C GLU A 33 8.45 0.74 -34.05
N ALA A 34 8.40 -0.59 -33.89
CA ALA A 34 7.16 -1.27 -33.60
C ALA A 34 6.66 -0.74 -32.25
N VAL A 35 5.61 0.08 -32.29
CA VAL A 35 4.91 0.51 -31.08
C VAL A 35 4.35 -0.74 -30.42
N GLN A 36 4.97 -1.17 -29.32
CA GLN A 36 4.45 -2.28 -28.53
C GLN A 36 3.10 -1.86 -27.95
N THR A 37 2.15 -2.79 -27.99
CA THR A 37 0.89 -2.61 -27.25
C THR A 37 1.15 -2.60 -25.74
N GLU A 38 0.26 -1.98 -24.96
CA GLU A 38 0.35 -1.98 -23.49
C GLU A 38 0.48 -3.41 -22.93
N GLU A 39 -0.21 -4.39 -23.52
CA GLU A 39 -0.12 -5.79 -23.13
C GLU A 39 1.22 -6.44 -23.44
N GLN A 40 1.82 -6.11 -24.60
CA GLN A 40 3.17 -6.58 -24.94
C GLN A 40 4.22 -5.97 -24.00
N SER A 41 4.03 -4.71 -23.58
CA SER A 41 4.89 -4.07 -22.59
C SER A 41 4.77 -4.75 -21.23
N LEU A 42 3.55 -4.97 -20.73
CA LEU A 42 3.31 -5.68 -19.46
C LEU A 42 3.88 -7.10 -19.47
N GLN A 43 3.67 -7.85 -20.56
CA GLN A 43 4.23 -9.20 -20.72
C GLN A 43 5.77 -9.18 -20.67
N SER A 44 6.40 -8.19 -21.30
CA SER A 44 7.85 -8.02 -21.30
C SER A 44 8.39 -7.68 -19.91
N ASN A 45 7.70 -6.78 -19.19
CA ASN A 45 8.06 -6.38 -17.83
C ASN A 45 7.99 -7.56 -16.84
N LEU A 46 6.91 -8.34 -16.89
CA LEU A 46 6.76 -9.54 -16.05
C LEU A 46 7.85 -10.58 -16.32
N LYS A 47 8.22 -10.80 -17.59
CA LYS A 47 9.32 -11.71 -17.95
C LYS A 47 10.67 -11.23 -17.43
N ASN A 48 10.93 -9.91 -17.49
CA ASN A 48 12.16 -9.32 -16.95
C ASN A 48 12.26 -9.47 -15.42
N MET A 49 11.13 -9.32 -14.71
CA MET A 49 11.08 -9.60 -13.27
C MET A 49 11.29 -11.08 -12.96
N LEU A 50 10.67 -12.00 -13.72
CA LEU A 50 10.89 -13.44 -13.57
C LEU A 50 12.35 -13.83 -13.74
N GLU A 51 13.05 -13.24 -14.71
CA GLU A 51 14.49 -13.45 -14.90
C GLU A 51 15.28 -13.01 -13.65
N THR A 52 14.99 -11.81 -13.15
CA THR A 52 15.67 -11.26 -11.96
C THR A 52 15.37 -12.08 -10.70
N ALA A 53 14.13 -12.53 -10.51
CA ALA A 53 13.74 -13.43 -9.42
C ALA A 53 14.41 -14.82 -9.53
N GLY A 54 14.63 -15.30 -10.76
CA GLY A 54 15.43 -16.50 -11.03
C GLY A 54 16.91 -16.33 -10.65
N GLN A 55 17.51 -15.17 -10.94
CA GLN A 55 18.86 -14.83 -10.48
C GLN A 55 18.92 -14.73 -8.95
N LEU A 56 17.90 -14.13 -8.33
CA LEU A 56 17.78 -14.01 -6.88
C LEU A 56 17.72 -15.38 -6.21
N LYS A 57 16.98 -16.33 -6.79
CA LYS A 57 16.94 -17.73 -6.31
C LYS A 57 18.32 -18.37 -6.27
N GLN A 58 19.16 -18.13 -7.28
CA GLN A 58 20.53 -18.64 -7.32
C GLN A 58 21.42 -17.96 -6.28
N ALA A 59 21.30 -16.63 -6.13
CA ALA A 59 22.05 -15.87 -5.13
C ALA A 59 21.71 -16.31 -3.70
N LEU A 60 20.42 -16.55 -3.40
CA LEU A 60 19.91 -17.08 -2.13
C LEU A 60 20.49 -18.47 -1.83
N ALA A 61 20.44 -19.40 -2.80
CA ALA A 61 21.02 -20.74 -2.64
C ALA A 61 22.54 -20.71 -2.40
N GLY A 62 23.24 -19.70 -2.95
CA GLY A 62 24.67 -19.49 -2.77
C GLY A 62 25.06 -18.64 -1.55
N GLY A 63 24.11 -18.10 -0.79
CA GLY A 63 24.39 -17.19 0.35
C GLY A 63 25.09 -15.88 -0.05
N GLN A 64 24.88 -15.39 -1.27
CA GLN A 64 25.58 -14.23 -1.82
C GLN A 64 24.92 -12.91 -1.39
N GLU A 65 25.09 -12.51 -0.11
CA GLU A 65 24.32 -11.42 0.51
C GLU A 65 24.31 -10.09 -0.27
N ALA A 66 25.47 -9.62 -0.76
CA ALA A 66 25.54 -8.39 -1.52
C ALA A 66 24.74 -8.47 -2.83
N GLN A 67 24.79 -9.63 -3.50
CA GLN A 67 24.03 -9.88 -4.72
C GLN A 67 22.53 -10.00 -4.41
N ILE A 68 22.14 -10.65 -3.31
CA ILE A 68 20.75 -10.75 -2.85
C ILE A 68 20.15 -9.35 -2.68
N ARG A 69 20.82 -8.47 -1.93
CA ARG A 69 20.36 -7.08 -1.70
C ARG A 69 20.23 -6.30 -3.02
N SER A 70 21.22 -6.43 -3.90
CA SER A 70 21.19 -5.76 -5.21
C SER A 70 20.06 -6.26 -6.12
N LEU A 71 19.80 -7.57 -6.15
CA LEU A 71 18.74 -8.15 -6.97
C LEU A 71 17.35 -7.82 -6.45
N VAL A 72 17.16 -7.77 -5.12
CA VAL A 72 15.89 -7.31 -4.53
C VAL A 72 15.65 -5.82 -4.85
N GLY A 73 16.67 -4.97 -4.75
CA GLY A 73 16.54 -3.56 -5.20
C GLY A 73 16.17 -3.44 -6.67
N LYS A 74 16.77 -4.28 -7.54
CA LYS A 74 16.40 -4.31 -8.96
C LYS A 74 14.97 -4.78 -9.21
N LEU A 75 14.44 -5.71 -8.41
CA LEU A 75 13.03 -6.13 -8.49
C LEU A 75 12.09 -4.97 -8.12
N ASP A 76 12.45 -4.20 -7.08
CA ASP A 76 11.73 -2.97 -6.65
C ASP A 76 11.64 -1.98 -7.82
N ASP A 77 12.79 -1.62 -8.42
CA ASP A 77 12.86 -0.69 -9.56
C ASP A 77 12.07 -1.19 -10.79
N GLN A 78 12.10 -2.51 -11.04
CA GLN A 78 11.36 -3.11 -12.15
C GLN A 78 9.85 -3.07 -11.92
N TRP A 79 9.41 -3.36 -10.70
CA TRP A 79 8.00 -3.34 -10.32
C TRP A 79 7.41 -1.94 -10.42
N GLU A 80 8.07 -0.95 -9.83
CA GLU A 80 7.68 0.47 -9.83
C GLU A 80 7.41 1.01 -11.25
N SER A 81 8.11 0.48 -12.27
CA SER A 81 7.94 0.92 -13.66
C SER A 81 6.58 0.58 -14.28
N PHE A 82 5.79 -0.34 -13.71
CA PHE A 82 4.51 -0.76 -14.28
C PHE A 82 3.42 -1.12 -13.26
N GLU A 83 3.70 -1.06 -11.96
CA GLU A 83 2.79 -1.50 -10.92
C GLU A 83 1.41 -0.81 -10.98
N ASP A 84 1.38 0.50 -11.20
CA ASP A 84 0.14 1.29 -11.32
C ASP A 84 -0.77 0.81 -12.44
N HIS A 85 -0.16 0.43 -13.57
CA HIS A 85 -0.91 -0.10 -14.71
C HIS A 85 -1.55 -1.43 -14.35
N LEU A 86 -0.81 -2.32 -13.68
CA LEU A 86 -1.35 -3.61 -13.24
C LEU A 86 -2.40 -3.43 -12.14
N ARG A 87 -2.15 -2.58 -11.14
CA ARG A 87 -3.11 -2.26 -10.06
C ARG A 87 -4.46 -1.85 -10.61
N LYS A 88 -4.46 -0.98 -11.63
CA LYS A 88 -5.70 -0.54 -12.29
C LYS A 88 -6.36 -1.63 -13.15
N LYS A 89 -5.56 -2.46 -13.83
CA LYS A 89 -6.07 -3.46 -14.77
C LYS A 89 -6.59 -4.71 -14.05
N ASP A 90 -5.87 -5.14 -13.02
CA ASP A 90 -6.16 -6.33 -12.21
C ASP A 90 -5.58 -6.14 -10.79
N PRO A 91 -6.38 -5.53 -9.88
CA PRO A 91 -5.97 -5.28 -8.50
C PRO A 91 -5.57 -6.56 -7.75
N VAL A 92 -6.17 -7.70 -8.11
CA VAL A 92 -5.90 -8.97 -7.43
C VAL A 92 -4.51 -9.50 -7.79
N GLN A 93 -4.14 -9.46 -9.07
CA GLN A 93 -2.79 -9.86 -9.49
C GLN A 93 -1.72 -8.92 -8.94
N TYR A 94 -2.01 -7.61 -8.89
CA TYR A 94 -1.16 -6.62 -8.23
C TYR A 94 -0.89 -6.99 -6.76
N ALA A 95 -1.96 -7.13 -5.95
CA ALA A 95 -1.84 -7.47 -4.53
C ALA A 95 -1.13 -8.83 -4.30
N ASN A 96 -1.33 -9.80 -5.20
CA ASN A 96 -0.68 -11.11 -5.11
C ASN A 96 0.82 -11.07 -5.37
N ILE A 97 1.31 -10.14 -6.20
CA ILE A 97 2.75 -9.93 -6.41
C ILE A 97 3.37 -9.21 -5.22
N GLU A 98 2.76 -8.11 -4.76
CA GLU A 98 3.24 -7.32 -3.63
C GLU A 98 3.34 -8.12 -2.33
N LYS A 99 2.40 -9.06 -2.13
CA LYS A 99 2.42 -10.03 -1.03
C LYS A 99 3.78 -10.69 -0.81
N TYR A 100 4.54 -10.91 -1.87
CA TYR A 100 5.86 -11.53 -1.80
C TYR A 100 7.00 -10.54 -2.01
N LEU A 101 6.79 -9.50 -2.82
CA LEU A 101 7.82 -8.50 -3.09
C LEU A 101 8.10 -7.60 -1.87
N ASN A 102 7.07 -7.13 -1.17
CA ASN A 102 7.24 -6.21 -0.04
C ASN A 102 8.02 -6.86 1.12
N PRO A 103 7.72 -8.11 1.53
CA PRO A 103 8.53 -8.80 2.54
C PRO A 103 9.96 -9.10 2.09
N LEU A 104 10.23 -9.29 0.79
CA LEU A 104 11.60 -9.38 0.28
C LEU A 104 12.35 -8.07 0.49
N ALA A 105 11.76 -6.95 0.05
CA ALA A 105 12.33 -5.62 0.19
C ALA A 105 12.58 -5.23 1.65
N ALA A 106 11.65 -5.57 2.55
CA ALA A 106 11.82 -5.38 3.99
C ALA A 106 12.92 -6.29 4.57
N GLY A 107 12.88 -7.58 4.24
CA GLY A 107 13.82 -8.57 4.78
C GLY A 107 15.28 -8.30 4.44
N VAL A 108 15.56 -7.73 3.26
CA VAL A 108 16.92 -7.34 2.88
C VAL A 108 17.42 -6.04 3.52
N LYS A 109 16.65 -5.38 4.40
CA LYS A 109 17.15 -4.27 5.23
C LYS A 109 17.83 -4.76 6.51
N ALA A 110 17.57 -6.00 6.93
CA ALA A 110 18.15 -6.58 8.14
C ALA A 110 19.68 -6.68 8.06
N SER A 111 20.36 -6.56 9.20
CA SER A 111 21.83 -6.67 9.29
C SER A 111 22.33 -8.07 8.93
N SER A 112 21.58 -9.10 9.29
CA SER A 112 21.78 -10.49 8.87
C SER A 112 20.55 -10.97 8.11
N LEU A 113 20.76 -11.69 7.01
CA LEU A 113 19.66 -12.12 6.15
C LEU A 113 19.10 -13.46 6.63
N ASP A 114 17.78 -13.53 6.83
CA ASP A 114 17.08 -14.81 6.94
C ASP A 114 16.87 -15.40 5.53
N VAL A 115 17.89 -16.09 5.04
CA VAL A 115 17.92 -16.67 3.69
C VAL A 115 16.77 -17.65 3.47
N GLN A 116 16.34 -18.38 4.51
CA GLN A 116 15.25 -19.34 4.39
C GLN A 116 13.92 -18.62 4.12
N THR A 117 13.64 -17.58 4.92
CA THR A 117 12.44 -16.76 4.75
C THR A 117 12.45 -16.01 3.41
N LEU A 118 13.59 -15.42 3.03
CA LEU A 118 13.73 -14.76 1.72
C LEU A 118 13.56 -15.74 0.54
N THR A 119 14.01 -16.99 0.68
CA THR A 119 13.80 -18.02 -0.34
C THR A 119 12.31 -18.35 -0.50
N ALA A 120 11.59 -18.49 0.61
CA ALA A 120 10.15 -18.75 0.58
C ALA A 120 9.39 -17.60 -0.11
N PHE A 121 9.73 -16.34 0.21
CA PHE A 121 9.11 -15.19 -0.46
C PHE A 121 9.47 -15.12 -1.95
N ASN A 122 10.72 -15.35 -2.33
CA ASN A 122 11.10 -15.34 -3.75
C ASN A 122 10.43 -16.47 -4.55
N ASP A 123 10.25 -17.64 -3.96
CA ASP A 123 9.51 -18.73 -4.59
C ASP A 123 8.02 -18.37 -4.79
N GLY A 124 7.41 -17.74 -3.79
CA GLY A 124 6.05 -17.19 -3.91
C GLY A 124 5.94 -16.10 -4.97
N LEU A 125 6.91 -15.18 -5.04
CA LEU A 125 6.98 -14.12 -6.05
C LEU A 125 7.06 -14.72 -7.45
N ILE A 126 7.93 -15.71 -7.68
CA ILE A 126 8.04 -16.41 -8.97
C ILE A 126 6.69 -17.04 -9.35
N GLN A 127 5.99 -17.66 -8.40
CA GLN A 127 4.67 -18.22 -8.67
C GLN A 127 3.67 -17.11 -9.06
N ALA A 128 3.58 -16.04 -8.28
CA ALA A 128 2.66 -14.92 -8.55
C ALA A 128 2.92 -14.26 -9.91
N LEU A 129 4.19 -14.02 -10.26
CA LEU A 129 4.58 -13.48 -11.56
C LEU A 129 4.18 -14.39 -12.73
N ASN A 130 4.32 -15.72 -12.57
CA ASN A 130 3.89 -16.68 -13.59
C ASN A 130 2.36 -16.73 -13.74
N GLU A 131 1.62 -16.66 -12.62
CA GLU A 131 0.15 -16.59 -12.64
C GLU A 131 -0.32 -15.33 -13.37
N CYS A 132 0.25 -14.16 -13.04
CA CYS A 132 -0.06 -12.91 -13.71
C CYS A 132 0.33 -12.93 -15.20
N LEU A 133 1.50 -13.49 -15.54
CA LEU A 133 1.93 -13.62 -16.94
C LEU A 133 0.97 -14.51 -17.75
N ALA A 134 0.52 -15.62 -17.17
CA ALA A 134 -0.47 -16.48 -17.81
C ALA A 134 -1.82 -15.77 -18.00
N ALA A 135 -2.23 -14.93 -17.05
CA ALA A 135 -3.45 -14.11 -17.17
C ALA A 135 -3.33 -13.08 -18.31
N VAL A 136 -2.17 -12.43 -18.46
CA VAL A 136 -1.86 -11.54 -19.60
C VAL A 136 -1.94 -12.30 -20.92
N GLU A 137 -1.25 -13.44 -21.01
CA GLU A 137 -1.16 -14.23 -22.25
C GLU A 137 -2.51 -14.83 -22.68
N SER A 138 -3.38 -15.13 -21.72
CA SER A 138 -4.74 -15.62 -21.96
C SER A 138 -5.79 -14.52 -22.09
N GLN A 139 -5.41 -13.24 -21.96
CA GLN A 139 -6.32 -12.08 -21.99
C GLN A 139 -7.45 -12.20 -20.94
N THR A 140 -7.10 -12.70 -19.75
CA THR A 140 -8.06 -12.90 -18.64
C THR A 140 -7.89 -11.89 -17.51
N LEU A 141 -6.96 -10.94 -17.63
CA LEU A 141 -6.85 -9.82 -16.68
C LEU A 141 -8.16 -9.04 -16.58
N GLY A 142 -8.53 -8.65 -15.37
CA GLY A 142 -9.63 -7.71 -15.18
C GLY A 142 -9.91 -7.39 -13.72
N ALA A 143 -10.66 -6.30 -13.51
CA ALA A 143 -11.17 -5.91 -12.20
C ALA A 143 -12.31 -6.86 -11.76
N GLY A 144 -11.95 -8.10 -11.39
CA GLY A 144 -12.83 -9.21 -11.02
C GLY A 144 -14.13 -8.81 -10.31
N GLY A 145 -15.23 -9.47 -10.68
CA GLY A 145 -16.54 -9.20 -10.10
C GLY A 145 -17.27 -7.93 -10.57
N ALA A 146 -16.70 -7.14 -11.49
CA ALA A 146 -17.31 -5.90 -12.00
C ALA A 146 -18.74 -6.06 -12.56
N ASN A 147 -19.08 -7.23 -13.11
CA ASN A 147 -20.41 -7.53 -13.65
C ASN A 147 -21.35 -8.27 -12.66
N ASN A 148 -20.92 -8.51 -11.42
CA ASN A 148 -21.70 -9.23 -10.42
C ASN A 148 -22.45 -8.24 -9.51
N PRO A 149 -23.80 -8.16 -9.57
CA PRO A 149 -24.56 -7.17 -8.81
C PRO A 149 -24.40 -7.27 -7.28
N LYS A 150 -24.16 -8.48 -6.75
CA LYS A 150 -23.93 -8.68 -5.30
C LYS A 150 -22.57 -8.12 -4.88
N LEU A 151 -21.56 -8.28 -5.72
CA LEU A 151 -20.23 -7.74 -5.49
C LEU A 151 -20.20 -6.21 -5.67
N GLN A 152 -20.96 -5.68 -6.63
CA GLN A 152 -21.16 -4.23 -6.73
C GLN A 152 -21.86 -3.65 -5.49
N ALA A 153 -22.87 -4.34 -4.95
CA ALA A 153 -23.52 -3.92 -3.72
C ALA A 153 -22.56 -3.96 -2.51
N ALA A 154 -21.71 -4.98 -2.42
CA ALA A 154 -20.65 -5.07 -1.41
C ALA A 154 -19.63 -3.92 -1.56
N ALA A 155 -19.19 -3.62 -2.78
CA ALA A 155 -18.28 -2.52 -3.05
C ALA A 155 -18.89 -1.16 -2.67
N LYS A 156 -20.19 -0.97 -2.94
CA LYS A 156 -20.91 0.23 -2.48
C LYS A 156 -20.97 0.30 -0.96
N GLN A 157 -21.27 -0.80 -0.27
CA GLN A 157 -21.29 -0.83 1.19
C GLN A 157 -19.91 -0.47 1.78
N TYR A 158 -18.83 -0.97 1.17
CA TYR A 158 -17.48 -0.61 1.57
C TYR A 158 -17.17 0.86 1.27
N HIS A 159 -17.60 1.39 0.12
CA HIS A 159 -17.50 2.82 -0.19
C HIS A 159 -18.20 3.70 0.87
N ASP A 160 -19.42 3.34 1.27
CA ASP A 160 -20.15 4.06 2.33
C ASP A 160 -19.36 4.05 3.67
N TYR A 161 -18.67 2.94 3.99
CA TYR A 161 -17.75 2.86 5.14
C TYR A 161 -16.54 3.79 4.99
N VAL A 162 -15.90 3.82 3.81
CA VAL A 162 -14.73 4.68 3.54
C VAL A 162 -15.11 6.17 3.60
N VAL A 163 -16.30 6.54 3.12
CA VAL A 163 -16.85 7.89 3.28
C VAL A 163 -17.01 8.24 4.77
N GLN A 164 -17.55 7.33 5.58
CA GLN A 164 -17.72 7.56 7.03
C GLN A 164 -16.38 7.68 7.77
N GLN A 165 -15.39 6.84 7.44
CA GLN A 165 -14.07 6.93 8.04
C GLN A 165 -13.38 8.25 7.65
N SER A 166 -13.45 8.66 6.39
CA SER A 166 -12.86 9.95 5.96
C SER A 166 -13.56 11.17 6.58
N GLU A 167 -14.86 11.12 6.83
CA GLU A 167 -15.57 12.15 7.60
C GLU A 167 -15.04 12.23 9.05
N SER A 168 -14.90 11.07 9.69
CA SER A 168 -14.35 10.97 11.05
C SER A 168 -12.89 11.44 11.12
N LEU A 169 -12.09 11.13 10.09
CA LEU A 169 -10.72 11.63 9.94
C LEU A 169 -10.69 13.16 9.96
N VAL A 170 -11.55 13.83 9.19
CA VAL A 170 -11.65 15.30 9.17
C VAL A 170 -12.02 15.83 10.56
N GLU A 171 -13.01 15.24 11.22
CA GLU A 171 -13.47 15.66 12.56
C GLU A 171 -12.34 15.58 13.59
N TYR A 172 -11.65 14.44 13.67
CA TYR A 172 -10.61 14.22 14.67
C TYR A 172 -9.32 14.98 14.33
N THR A 173 -8.97 15.10 13.05
CA THR A 173 -7.86 15.95 12.60
C THR A 173 -8.12 17.41 12.94
N SER A 174 -9.35 17.91 12.80
CA SER A 174 -9.69 19.27 13.21
C SER A 174 -9.40 19.51 14.70
N ARG A 175 -9.77 18.56 15.56
CA ARG A 175 -9.49 18.65 17.01
C ARG A 175 -7.99 18.63 17.32
N PHE A 176 -7.25 17.77 16.64
CA PHE A 176 -5.79 17.68 16.75
C PHE A 176 -5.13 19.00 16.33
N VAL A 177 -5.53 19.53 15.17
CA VAL A 177 -5.02 20.79 14.62
C VAL A 177 -5.36 21.98 15.52
N ASP A 178 -6.57 22.03 16.10
CA ASP A 178 -6.93 23.07 17.07
C ASP A 178 -6.00 23.06 18.29
N ALA A 179 -5.64 21.88 18.80
CA ALA A 179 -4.70 21.75 19.92
C ALA A 179 -3.27 22.21 19.54
N VAL A 180 -2.81 21.88 18.33
CA VAL A 180 -1.52 22.34 17.79
C VAL A 180 -1.51 23.86 17.66
N LEU A 181 -2.56 24.46 17.09
CA LEU A 181 -2.68 25.91 16.92
C LEU A 181 -2.82 26.67 18.25
N ALA A 182 -3.40 26.02 19.27
CA ALA A 182 -3.48 26.57 20.63
C ALA A 182 -2.17 26.48 21.42
N GLY A 183 -1.15 25.78 20.90
CA GLY A 183 0.10 25.55 21.63
C GLY A 183 0.00 24.47 22.71
N ASP A 184 -1.10 23.70 22.77
CA ASP A 184 -1.34 22.69 23.81
C ASP A 184 -0.71 21.34 23.41
N VAL A 185 0.60 21.22 23.67
CA VAL A 185 1.39 20.03 23.34
C VAL A 185 0.81 18.75 23.94
N ASN A 186 0.36 18.78 25.20
CA ASN A 186 -0.15 17.59 25.87
C ASN A 186 -1.47 17.14 25.24
N LYS A 187 -2.37 18.09 24.93
CA LYS A 187 -3.61 17.76 24.25
C LYS A 187 -3.38 17.29 22.82
N ALA A 188 -2.48 17.93 22.07
CA ALA A 188 -2.10 17.49 20.74
C ALA A 188 -1.56 16.05 20.74
N LYS A 189 -0.65 15.70 21.66
CA LYS A 189 -0.18 14.32 21.83
C LYS A 189 -1.32 13.32 22.08
N SER A 190 -2.27 13.68 22.94
CA SER A 190 -3.41 12.80 23.25
C SER A 190 -4.39 12.61 22.08
N LEU A 191 -4.39 13.52 21.10
CA LEU A 191 -5.30 13.50 19.96
C LEU A 191 -4.66 12.96 18.69
N TYR A 192 -3.33 12.86 18.63
CA TYR A 192 -2.57 12.41 17.48
C TYR A 192 -3.01 11.02 16.99
N ALA A 193 -2.80 9.96 17.79
CA ALA A 193 -3.17 8.60 17.40
C ALA A 193 -4.69 8.43 17.19
N PRO A 194 -5.59 9.00 18.04
CA PRO A 194 -7.03 8.99 17.76
C PRO A 194 -7.47 9.69 16.47
N ALA A 195 -6.68 10.61 15.91
CA ALA A 195 -6.95 11.17 14.59
C ALA A 195 -6.51 10.22 13.46
N ARG A 196 -5.32 9.62 13.60
CA ARG A 196 -4.74 8.71 12.61
C ARG A 196 -5.55 7.45 12.33
N VAL A 197 -6.17 6.83 13.35
CA VAL A 197 -6.88 5.55 13.19
C VAL A 197 -7.89 5.53 12.03
N TYR A 198 -8.47 6.67 11.69
CA TYR A 198 -9.43 6.76 10.59
C TYR A 198 -8.77 6.75 9.22
N TYR A 199 -7.55 7.30 9.10
CA TYR A 199 -6.73 7.23 7.90
C TYR A 199 -6.27 5.77 7.67
N GLU A 200 -5.69 5.17 8.70
CA GLU A 200 -5.14 3.80 8.67
C GLU A 200 -6.17 2.72 8.32
N ARG A 201 -7.44 2.92 8.68
CA ARG A 201 -8.55 2.02 8.32
C ARG A 201 -8.93 2.06 6.83
N ILE A 202 -8.56 3.10 6.11
CA ILE A 202 -8.92 3.31 4.70
C ILE A 202 -7.70 3.52 3.81
N GLU A 203 -6.50 3.33 4.35
CA GLU A 203 -5.22 3.59 3.70
C GLU A 203 -5.14 3.03 2.26
N PRO A 204 -5.57 1.79 1.94
CA PRO A 204 -5.47 1.29 0.57
C PRO A 204 -6.25 2.13 -0.44
N ILE A 205 -7.33 2.76 0.01
CA ILE A 205 -8.09 3.72 -0.82
C ILE A 205 -7.39 5.07 -0.82
N ALA A 206 -6.90 5.56 0.32
CA ALA A 206 -6.22 6.85 0.41
C ALA A 206 -4.94 6.90 -0.46
N GLU A 207 -4.10 5.85 -0.41
CA GLU A 207 -2.89 5.69 -1.23
C GLU A 207 -3.20 5.71 -2.73
N SER A 208 -4.36 5.19 -3.14
CA SER A 208 -4.75 5.17 -4.56
C SER A 208 -5.13 6.56 -5.12
N LEU A 209 -5.24 7.59 -4.27
CA LEU A 209 -5.75 8.92 -4.62
C LEU A 209 -4.63 9.95 -4.86
N GLY A 210 -3.59 9.53 -5.58
CA GLY A 210 -2.51 10.41 -6.07
C GLY A 210 -1.64 10.96 -4.93
N ASP A 211 -1.35 12.26 -4.98
CA ASP A 211 -0.37 12.87 -4.07
C ASP A 211 -0.89 13.17 -2.65
N LEU A 212 -2.16 12.84 -2.37
CA LEU A 212 -2.78 13.12 -1.06
C LEU A 212 -2.16 12.28 0.04
N ASP A 213 -1.82 11.02 -0.22
CA ASP A 213 -1.21 10.13 0.76
C ASP A 213 0.11 10.70 1.28
N ALA A 214 1.07 10.97 0.39
CA ALA A 214 2.35 11.56 0.77
C ALA A 214 2.20 12.91 1.51
N LYS A 215 1.19 13.71 1.17
CA LYS A 215 0.91 14.99 1.84
C LYS A 215 0.26 14.84 3.23
N ILE A 216 -0.30 13.68 3.55
CA ILE A 216 -0.96 13.38 4.82
C ILE A 216 -0.03 12.58 5.72
N ASP A 217 0.65 11.57 5.18
CA ASP A 217 1.27 10.49 5.95
C ASP A 217 2.71 10.13 5.55
N ALA A 218 3.39 10.95 4.73
CA ALA A 218 4.80 10.66 4.43
C ALA A 218 5.67 10.72 5.71
N ARG A 219 6.49 9.69 5.90
CA ARG A 219 7.47 9.63 7.00
C ARG A 219 8.72 10.43 6.64
N GLU A 220 9.56 10.70 7.64
CA GLU A 220 10.81 11.42 7.42
C GLU A 220 11.69 10.68 6.40
N ASN A 221 12.11 11.39 5.34
CA ASN A 221 12.89 10.91 4.20
C ASN A 221 12.14 10.06 3.16
N ASP A 222 10.82 9.91 3.26
CA ASP A 222 10.02 9.26 2.21
C ASP A 222 9.76 10.22 1.03
N VAL A 223 9.82 11.53 1.28
CA VAL A 223 9.71 12.61 0.27
C VAL A 223 10.87 13.61 0.39
N PRO A 224 11.14 14.43 -0.65
CA PRO A 224 12.08 15.55 -0.53
C PRO A 224 11.76 16.41 0.69
N LYS A 225 12.80 16.90 1.37
CA LYS A 225 12.65 17.59 2.66
C LYS A 225 11.72 18.80 2.59
N GLU A 226 11.71 19.50 1.47
CA GLU A 226 10.88 20.65 1.16
C GLU A 226 9.39 20.31 0.96
N GLU A 227 9.08 19.05 0.68
CA GLU A 227 7.72 18.53 0.52
C GLU A 227 7.19 17.86 1.80
N TRP A 228 8.06 17.57 2.77
CA TRP A 228 7.70 16.85 3.98
C TRP A 228 6.78 17.67 4.92
N GLY A 229 5.69 17.04 5.36
CA GLY A 229 4.64 17.64 6.18
C GLY A 229 3.74 16.56 6.80
N GLY A 230 2.45 16.85 6.94
CA GLY A 230 1.45 15.85 7.36
C GLY A 230 1.52 15.49 8.86
N PHE A 231 1.02 14.30 9.21
CA PHE A 231 1.00 13.80 10.58
C PHE A 231 2.42 13.65 11.15
N HIS A 232 3.33 13.00 10.44
CA HIS A 232 4.66 12.66 10.95
C HIS A 232 5.61 13.86 11.13
N GLU A 233 5.42 14.96 10.39
CA GLU A 233 6.16 16.21 10.66
C GLU A 233 5.75 16.78 12.04
N ILE A 234 4.45 16.78 12.34
CA ILE A 234 3.91 17.28 13.61
C ILE A 234 4.21 16.31 14.75
N GLU A 235 4.19 15.00 14.48
CA GLU A 235 4.65 13.95 15.41
C GLU A 235 6.09 14.25 15.88
N LYS A 236 7.01 14.50 14.95
CA LYS A 236 8.39 14.84 15.29
C LYS A 236 8.46 16.06 16.20
N ALA A 237 7.72 17.12 15.88
CA ALA A 237 7.70 18.34 16.69
C ALA A 237 7.19 18.06 18.12
N LEU A 238 6.12 17.29 18.25
CA LEU A 238 5.52 16.93 19.53
C LEU A 238 6.45 16.07 20.40
N TRP A 239 7.05 15.01 19.84
CA TRP A 239 7.81 14.02 20.64
C TRP A 239 9.30 14.32 20.74
N VAL A 240 9.92 14.88 19.71
CA VAL A 240 11.37 15.21 19.72
C VAL A 240 11.59 16.62 20.25
N ASN A 241 10.89 17.61 19.70
CA ASN A 241 11.10 19.01 20.09
C ASN A 241 10.34 19.38 21.37
N GLY A 242 9.30 18.61 21.72
CA GLY A 242 8.43 18.90 22.87
C GLY A 242 7.62 20.19 22.70
N SER A 243 7.43 20.65 21.47
CA SER A 243 6.83 21.94 21.15
C SER A 243 6.10 21.88 19.81
N VAL A 244 5.01 22.64 19.70
CA VAL A 244 4.30 22.89 18.44
C VAL A 244 4.58 24.29 17.88
N GLN A 245 5.62 24.95 18.38
CA GLN A 245 6.07 26.21 17.82
C GLN A 245 6.39 26.01 16.32
N ASP A 246 5.91 26.94 15.50
CA ASP A 246 6.06 26.95 14.03
C ASP A 246 5.32 25.83 13.27
N GLN A 247 4.54 24.99 13.96
CA GLN A 247 3.78 23.87 13.36
C GLN A 247 2.43 24.30 12.74
N GLY A 248 2.02 25.55 12.94
CA GLY A 248 0.73 26.04 12.48
C GLY A 248 0.47 25.92 10.96
N PRO A 249 1.45 26.19 10.08
CA PRO A 249 1.31 25.94 8.64
C PRO A 249 1.07 24.46 8.31
N TYR A 250 1.87 23.54 8.87
CA TYR A 250 1.73 22.10 8.64
C TYR A 250 0.40 21.55 9.13
N ALA A 251 -0.05 21.96 10.32
CA ALA A 251 -1.34 21.57 10.88
C ALA A 251 -2.52 22.02 10.00
N ARG A 252 -2.48 23.24 9.46
CA ARG A 252 -3.52 23.72 8.53
C ARG A 252 -3.48 22.99 7.19
N GLN A 253 -2.29 22.71 6.68
CA GLN A 253 -2.13 21.95 5.43
C GLN A 253 -2.67 20.53 5.59
N LEU A 254 -2.35 19.86 6.70
CA LEU A 254 -2.90 18.55 7.05
C LEU A 254 -4.43 18.55 7.05
N LEU A 255 -5.07 19.49 7.76
CA LEU A 255 -6.54 19.60 7.77
C LEU A 255 -7.12 19.82 6.37
N SER A 256 -6.45 20.65 5.56
CA SER A 256 -6.86 20.87 4.16
C SER A 256 -6.76 19.59 3.32
N ASN A 257 -5.68 18.82 3.48
CA ASN A 257 -5.45 17.60 2.72
C ASN A 257 -6.47 16.51 3.08
N VAL A 258 -6.73 16.28 4.37
CA VAL A 258 -7.75 15.30 4.78
C VAL A 258 -9.17 15.71 4.37
N THR A 259 -9.43 17.02 4.27
CA THR A 259 -10.70 17.54 3.75
C THR A 259 -10.85 17.26 2.25
N GLU A 260 -9.77 17.45 1.48
CA GLU A 260 -9.77 17.13 0.04
C GLU A 260 -9.85 15.61 -0.19
N LEU A 261 -9.20 14.81 0.65
CA LEU A 261 -9.35 13.34 0.64
C LEU A 261 -10.82 12.94 0.82
N HIS A 262 -11.49 13.47 1.85
CA HIS A 262 -12.91 13.18 2.10
C HIS A 262 -13.78 13.55 0.89
N LYS A 263 -13.58 14.73 0.31
CA LYS A 263 -14.30 15.19 -0.89
C LYS A 263 -14.06 14.28 -2.10
N THR A 264 -12.82 13.84 -2.29
CA THR A 264 -12.44 12.94 -3.39
C THR A 264 -13.13 11.58 -3.24
N VAL A 265 -13.03 11.00 -2.04
CA VAL A 265 -13.66 9.72 -1.67
C VAL A 265 -15.16 9.71 -1.92
N GLN A 266 -15.89 10.81 -1.64
CA GLN A 266 -17.34 10.89 -1.86
C GLN A 266 -17.75 10.61 -3.32
N THR A 267 -16.88 10.90 -4.29
CA THR A 267 -17.16 10.72 -5.72
C THR A 267 -16.47 9.49 -6.32
N LEU A 268 -15.63 8.81 -5.53
CA LEU A 268 -14.89 7.65 -5.96
C LEU A 268 -15.84 6.47 -6.23
N THR A 269 -15.58 5.73 -7.31
CA THR A 269 -16.23 4.44 -7.54
C THR A 269 -15.25 3.33 -7.20
N ILE A 270 -15.51 2.61 -6.11
CA ILE A 270 -14.72 1.44 -5.73
C ILE A 270 -15.25 0.22 -6.48
N GLN A 271 -14.37 -0.46 -7.21
CA GLN A 271 -14.65 -1.71 -7.88
C GLN A 271 -14.58 -2.88 -6.90
N PRO A 272 -15.33 -3.99 -7.12
CA PRO A 272 -15.30 -5.11 -6.20
C PRO A 272 -13.93 -5.75 -5.99
N ALA A 273 -13.11 -5.83 -7.03
CA ALA A 273 -11.74 -6.34 -6.93
C ALA A 273 -10.86 -5.48 -6.00
N GLU A 274 -11.02 -4.15 -6.03
CA GLU A 274 -10.25 -3.21 -5.22
C GLU A 274 -10.53 -3.39 -3.72
N VAL A 275 -11.76 -3.76 -3.35
CA VAL A 275 -12.13 -4.02 -1.94
C VAL A 275 -11.26 -5.13 -1.34
N VAL A 276 -11.11 -6.24 -2.06
CA VAL A 276 -10.37 -7.41 -1.56
C VAL A 276 -8.87 -7.22 -1.73
N ALA A 277 -8.43 -6.67 -2.87
CA ALA A 277 -7.02 -6.37 -3.13
C ALA A 277 -6.45 -5.42 -2.07
N GLY A 278 -7.12 -4.29 -1.81
CA GLY A 278 -6.67 -3.33 -0.81
C GLY A 278 -6.59 -3.93 0.60
N ALA A 279 -7.53 -4.82 0.97
CA ALA A 279 -7.46 -5.50 2.26
C ALA A 279 -6.29 -6.51 2.35
N VAL A 280 -5.93 -7.17 1.25
CA VAL A 280 -4.75 -8.04 1.18
C VAL A 280 -3.47 -7.22 1.26
N GLU A 281 -3.37 -6.11 0.51
CA GLU A 281 -2.25 -5.16 0.53
C GLU A 281 -1.99 -4.67 1.97
N LEU A 282 -3.04 -4.13 2.60
CA LEU A 282 -2.98 -3.57 3.95
C LEU A 282 -2.46 -4.56 5.00
N LEU A 283 -2.96 -5.81 4.97
CA LEU A 283 -2.53 -6.84 5.91
C LEU A 283 -1.09 -7.32 5.64
N ASN A 284 -0.67 -7.38 4.37
CA ASN A 284 0.69 -7.77 4.02
C ASN A 284 1.70 -6.70 4.44
N GLU A 285 1.40 -5.42 4.20
CA GLU A 285 2.25 -4.31 4.62
C GLU A 285 2.33 -4.24 6.15
N ALA A 286 1.17 -4.35 6.83
CA ALA A 286 1.10 -4.43 8.28
C ALA A 286 1.99 -5.56 8.85
N ALA A 287 1.93 -6.75 8.26
CA ALA A 287 2.68 -7.92 8.74
C ALA A 287 4.19 -7.90 8.41
N SER A 288 4.64 -7.09 7.45
CA SER A 288 6.00 -7.19 6.91
C SER A 288 6.83 -5.93 7.04
N SER A 289 6.25 -4.73 6.89
CA SER A 289 6.95 -3.46 7.02
C SER A 289 6.55 -2.72 8.29
N LYS A 290 5.26 -2.39 8.48
CA LYS A 290 4.81 -1.57 9.62
C LYS A 290 5.08 -2.22 10.98
N ILE A 291 5.05 -3.55 11.05
CA ILE A 291 5.42 -4.29 12.28
C ILE A 291 6.87 -4.05 12.75
N THR A 292 7.72 -3.43 11.93
CA THR A 292 9.08 -3.06 12.33
C THR A 292 9.16 -1.76 13.14
N GLY A 293 8.03 -1.04 13.29
CA GLY A 293 7.95 0.24 13.97
C GLY A 293 8.49 1.40 13.13
N GLU A 294 8.43 1.25 11.80
CA GLU A 294 8.94 2.25 10.87
C GLU A 294 8.02 3.47 10.70
N GLU A 295 6.75 3.33 11.11
CA GLU A 295 5.67 4.31 10.92
C GLU A 295 5.79 5.44 11.94
N GLU A 296 5.68 5.09 13.22
CA GLU A 296 5.62 6.03 14.34
C GLU A 296 6.97 6.16 15.03
N ARG A 297 7.95 6.69 14.28
CA ARG A 297 9.37 6.73 14.69
C ARG A 297 9.63 7.57 15.95
N TYR A 298 8.71 8.45 16.34
CA TYR A 298 8.90 9.36 17.48
C TYR A 298 7.88 9.10 18.60
N SER A 299 6.63 8.82 18.25
CA SER A 299 5.54 8.57 19.20
C SER A 299 5.48 7.11 19.66
N HIS A 300 5.95 6.20 18.82
CA HIS A 300 5.92 4.74 19.00
C HIS A 300 4.51 4.20 19.24
N THR A 301 3.51 4.77 18.56
CA THR A 301 2.11 4.31 18.59
C THR A 301 1.76 3.29 17.51
N ASP A 302 2.73 2.64 16.87
CA ASP A 302 2.56 1.75 15.71
C ASP A 302 1.51 0.64 15.92
N LEU A 303 1.33 0.16 17.16
CA LEU A 303 0.28 -0.84 17.46
C LEU A 303 -1.15 -0.30 17.28
N VAL A 304 -1.35 1.01 17.42
CA VAL A 304 -2.62 1.68 17.12
C VAL A 304 -2.90 1.59 15.62
N ASP A 305 -1.90 1.92 14.81
CA ASP A 305 -2.01 1.92 13.34
C ASP A 305 -2.20 0.49 12.81
N LEU A 306 -1.41 -0.47 13.30
CA LEU A 306 -1.58 -1.90 12.97
C LEU A 306 -2.96 -2.44 13.34
N SER A 307 -3.51 -2.04 14.49
CA SER A 307 -4.88 -2.41 14.88
C SER A 307 -5.90 -1.81 13.92
N ALA A 308 -5.73 -0.54 13.54
CA ALA A 308 -6.60 0.15 12.59
C ALA A 308 -6.53 -0.46 11.17
N ASN A 309 -5.35 -0.88 10.73
CA ASN A 309 -5.16 -1.60 9.46
C ASN A 309 -5.93 -2.94 9.46
N VAL A 310 -5.82 -3.73 10.54
CA VAL A 310 -6.59 -4.98 10.71
C VAL A 310 -8.10 -4.73 10.71
N GLU A 311 -8.55 -3.65 11.36
CA GLU A 311 -9.97 -3.25 11.37
C GLU A 311 -10.46 -2.83 9.97
N GLY A 312 -9.66 -2.07 9.22
CA GLY A 312 -9.95 -1.68 7.84
C GLY A 312 -10.09 -2.88 6.91
N ALA A 313 -9.14 -3.81 6.97
CA ALA A 313 -9.19 -5.04 6.19
C ALA A 313 -10.39 -5.93 6.58
N GLU A 314 -10.78 -5.97 7.86
CA GLU A 314 -11.96 -6.70 8.28
C GLU A 314 -13.26 -6.05 7.76
N ALA A 315 -13.33 -4.72 7.71
CA ALA A 315 -14.48 -4.02 7.14
C ALA A 315 -14.69 -4.37 5.66
N ALA A 316 -13.60 -4.42 4.88
CA ALA A 316 -13.60 -4.88 3.50
C ALA A 316 -14.07 -6.34 3.38
N PHE A 317 -13.52 -7.24 4.21
CA PHE A 317 -13.96 -8.64 4.26
C PHE A 317 -15.45 -8.76 4.60
N ASN A 318 -15.94 -8.02 5.60
CA ASN A 318 -17.33 -8.05 6.02
C ASN A 318 -18.30 -7.61 4.93
N ALA A 319 -17.90 -6.67 4.06
CA ALA A 319 -18.70 -6.25 2.92
C ALA A 319 -18.90 -7.40 1.91
N VAL A 320 -17.87 -8.19 1.62
CA VAL A 320 -17.92 -9.30 0.64
C VAL A 320 -18.32 -10.65 1.25
N LYS A 321 -18.27 -10.78 2.58
CA LYS A 321 -18.57 -12.01 3.32
C LYS A 321 -19.89 -12.68 2.94
N PRO A 322 -21.03 -11.97 2.75
CA PRO A 322 -22.28 -12.62 2.34
C PRO A 322 -22.21 -13.30 0.98
N VAL A 323 -21.40 -12.76 0.06
CA VAL A 323 -21.15 -13.36 -1.26
C VAL A 323 -20.27 -14.59 -1.12
N LEU A 324 -19.19 -14.47 -0.34
CA LEU A 324 -18.29 -15.59 -0.06
C LEU A 324 -19.03 -16.74 0.62
N GLN A 325 -19.86 -16.49 1.63
CA GLN A 325 -20.61 -17.53 2.34
C GLN A 325 -21.48 -18.39 1.43
N GLN A 326 -21.98 -17.83 0.32
CA GLN A 326 -22.76 -18.58 -0.67
C GLN A 326 -21.89 -19.45 -1.58
N LYS A 327 -20.64 -19.06 -1.82
CA LYS A 327 -19.69 -19.78 -2.67
C LYS A 327 -18.85 -20.80 -1.87
N ASP A 328 -18.35 -20.38 -0.72
CA ASP A 328 -17.51 -21.16 0.18
C ASP A 328 -17.67 -20.68 1.64
N ALA A 329 -18.64 -21.28 2.34
CA ALA A 329 -18.91 -20.99 3.75
C ALA A 329 -17.75 -21.36 4.69
N ASN A 330 -16.96 -22.37 4.34
CA ASN A 330 -15.83 -22.80 5.16
C ASN A 330 -14.69 -21.79 5.09
N LEU A 331 -14.40 -21.26 3.90
CA LEU A 331 -13.42 -20.20 3.74
C LEU A 331 -13.87 -18.92 4.45
N ALA A 332 -15.16 -18.55 4.36
CA ALA A 332 -15.69 -17.40 5.11
C ALA A 332 -15.49 -17.54 6.62
N ALA A 333 -15.84 -18.70 7.19
CA ALA A 333 -15.66 -18.96 8.62
C ALA A 333 -14.17 -18.98 9.02
N LYS A 334 -13.30 -19.51 8.15
CA LYS A 334 -11.85 -19.51 8.37
C LYS A 334 -11.30 -18.09 8.41
N ILE A 335 -11.65 -17.22 7.46
CA ILE A 335 -11.17 -15.82 7.43
C ILE A 335 -11.67 -15.06 8.67
N GLU A 336 -12.94 -15.20 9.01
CA GLU A 336 -13.51 -14.59 10.22
C GLU A 336 -12.78 -15.02 11.50
N GLN A 337 -12.49 -16.31 11.64
CA GLN A 337 -11.71 -16.81 12.77
C GLN A 337 -10.30 -16.20 12.80
N ARG A 338 -9.65 -16.02 11.64
CA ARG A 338 -8.31 -15.40 11.58
C ARG A 338 -8.30 -13.94 12.01
N PHE A 339 -9.32 -13.16 11.65
CA PHE A 339 -9.48 -11.81 12.17
C PHE A 339 -9.66 -11.79 13.69
N GLN A 340 -10.48 -12.71 14.23
CA GLN A 340 -10.66 -12.83 15.68
C GLN A 340 -9.35 -13.22 16.40
N ASP A 341 -8.62 -14.20 15.86
CA ASP A 341 -7.33 -14.64 16.40
C ASP A 341 -6.31 -13.47 16.42
N ALA A 342 -6.20 -12.71 15.33
CA ALA A 342 -5.27 -11.59 15.24
C ALA A 342 -5.62 -10.45 16.20
N LYS A 343 -6.90 -10.08 16.31
CA LYS A 343 -7.36 -9.09 17.29
C LYS A 343 -7.09 -9.54 18.71
N HIS A 344 -7.31 -10.82 19.02
CA HIS A 344 -6.99 -11.35 20.34
C HIS A 344 -5.49 -11.23 20.68
N VAL A 345 -4.62 -11.47 19.71
CA VAL A 345 -3.16 -11.26 19.88
C VAL A 345 -2.85 -9.79 20.12
N LEU A 346 -3.41 -8.87 19.32
CA LEU A 346 -3.21 -7.42 19.50
C LEU A 346 -3.74 -6.93 20.86
N ASP A 347 -4.91 -7.40 21.29
CA ASP A 347 -5.56 -7.00 22.54
C ASP A 347 -4.72 -7.31 23.78
N ALA A 348 -3.83 -8.31 23.72
CA ALA A 348 -2.87 -8.60 24.79
C ALA A 348 -1.89 -7.45 25.07
N TYR A 349 -1.74 -6.53 24.12
CA TYR A 349 -0.87 -5.36 24.20
C TYR A 349 -1.64 -4.06 24.51
N ARG A 350 -2.96 -4.11 24.75
CA ARG A 350 -3.73 -2.90 25.13
C ARG A 350 -3.32 -2.35 26.49
N THR A 351 -3.37 -1.03 26.62
CA THR A 351 -3.16 -0.27 27.85
C THR A 351 -4.15 0.90 27.90
N GLY A 352 -5.16 0.80 28.77
CA GLY A 352 -6.26 1.77 28.80
C GLY A 352 -7.00 1.78 27.46
N ASP A 353 -7.20 2.96 26.90
CA ASP A 353 -7.87 3.15 25.60
C ASP A 353 -6.90 3.00 24.39
N GLY A 354 -5.62 2.73 24.63
CA GLY A 354 -4.59 2.58 23.60
C GLY A 354 -3.83 1.26 23.69
N PHE A 355 -2.58 1.28 23.21
CA PHE A 355 -1.66 0.14 23.23
C PHE A 355 -0.35 0.51 23.93
N ARG A 356 0.39 -0.53 24.36
CA ARG A 356 1.79 -0.37 24.77
C ARG A 356 2.59 0.29 23.67
N SER A 357 3.61 1.04 24.06
CA SER A 357 4.51 1.66 23.10
C SER A 357 5.25 0.57 22.32
N TYR A 358 5.41 0.77 21.01
CA TYR A 358 6.18 -0.15 20.17
C TYR A 358 7.62 -0.34 20.70
N ALA A 359 8.21 0.69 21.29
CA ALA A 359 9.55 0.64 21.89
C ALA A 359 9.68 -0.36 23.05
N GLU A 360 8.57 -0.82 23.63
CA GLU A 360 8.54 -1.82 24.71
C GLU A 360 8.43 -3.27 24.19
N LEU A 361 8.19 -3.45 22.89
CA LEU A 361 8.03 -4.77 22.28
C LEU A 361 9.36 -5.48 22.10
N LYS A 362 9.34 -6.79 22.32
CA LYS A 362 10.45 -7.69 22.00
C LYS A 362 10.29 -8.24 20.60
N THR A 363 11.38 -8.76 20.03
CA THR A 363 11.36 -9.46 18.74
C THR A 363 10.34 -10.60 18.69
N GLU A 364 10.12 -11.30 19.81
CA GLU A 364 9.10 -12.36 19.86
C GLU A 364 7.67 -11.79 19.82
N ASP A 365 7.44 -10.60 20.40
CA ASP A 365 6.15 -9.94 20.37
C ASP A 365 5.81 -9.51 18.93
N THR A 366 6.75 -8.85 18.25
CA THR A 366 6.58 -8.41 16.85
C THR A 366 6.42 -9.58 15.90
N LYS A 367 7.16 -10.68 16.12
CA LYS A 367 6.99 -11.93 15.38
C LYS A 367 5.60 -12.54 15.57
N ASN A 368 5.10 -12.61 16.80
CA ASN A 368 3.78 -13.16 17.09
C ASN A 368 2.66 -12.32 16.45
N ILE A 369 2.76 -11.00 16.50
CA ILE A 369 1.81 -10.09 15.83
C ILE A 369 1.87 -10.27 14.31
N SER A 370 3.08 -10.23 13.72
CA SER A 370 3.29 -10.44 12.27
C SER A 370 2.68 -11.77 11.82
N GLN A 371 2.93 -12.87 12.54
CA GLN A 371 2.37 -14.18 12.21
C GLN A 371 0.85 -14.21 12.30
N ALA A 372 0.26 -13.56 13.30
CA ALA A 372 -1.19 -13.49 13.45
C ALA A 372 -1.84 -12.70 12.31
N ILE A 373 -1.27 -11.55 11.93
CA ILE A 373 -1.77 -10.74 10.80
C ILE A 373 -1.60 -11.49 9.46
N ASN A 374 -0.41 -12.05 9.21
CA ASN A 374 -0.14 -12.82 7.99
C ASN A 374 -1.06 -14.05 7.83
N SER A 375 -1.53 -14.62 8.95
CA SER A 375 -2.48 -15.74 8.93
C SER A 375 -3.85 -15.37 8.35
N ILE A 376 -4.19 -14.07 8.29
CA ILE A 376 -5.39 -13.53 7.62
C ILE A 376 -5.13 -13.37 6.12
N ALA A 377 -3.97 -12.82 5.74
CA ALA A 377 -3.67 -12.45 4.36
C ALA A 377 -3.71 -13.64 3.39
N GLU A 378 -3.24 -14.82 3.84
CA GLU A 378 -3.26 -16.03 3.01
C GLU A 378 -4.68 -16.46 2.58
N PRO A 379 -5.64 -16.73 3.49
CA PRO A 379 -6.99 -17.09 3.07
C PRO A 379 -7.73 -15.93 2.38
N LEU A 380 -7.40 -14.67 2.69
CA LEU A 380 -7.96 -13.51 1.99
C LEU A 380 -7.49 -13.45 0.52
N SER A 381 -6.25 -13.85 0.22
CA SER A 381 -5.80 -13.97 -1.18
C SER A 381 -6.53 -15.08 -1.96
N GLN A 382 -7.04 -16.12 -1.29
CA GLN A 382 -7.88 -17.15 -1.91
C GLN A 382 -9.28 -16.61 -2.24
N LEU A 383 -9.81 -15.73 -1.37
CA LEU A 383 -11.07 -15.05 -1.61
C LEU A 383 -11.03 -14.24 -2.91
N ALA A 384 -9.94 -13.51 -3.16
CA ALA A 384 -9.77 -12.71 -4.37
C ALA A 384 -9.97 -13.55 -5.65
N LYS A 385 -9.34 -14.73 -5.72
CA LYS A 385 -9.47 -15.70 -6.83
C LYS A 385 -10.88 -16.29 -6.98
N ILE A 386 -11.67 -16.35 -5.91
CA ILE A 386 -13.05 -16.90 -5.95
C ILE A 386 -14.06 -15.85 -6.43
N LEU A 387 -13.71 -14.57 -6.32
CA LEU A 387 -14.57 -13.45 -6.68
C LEU A 387 -14.31 -12.88 -8.09
N GLU A 388 -13.16 -13.21 -8.68
CA GLU A 388 -12.98 -13.29 -10.14
C GLU A 388 -14.01 -14.25 -10.78
#